data_AF-A0A7S2DS09-F1
#
_entry.id   AF-A0A7S2DS09-F1
#
_cell.length_a   1.000
_cell.length_b   1.000
_cell.length_c   1.000
_cell.angle_alpha   90.00
_cell.angle_beta   90.00
_cell.angle_gamma   90.00
#
_symmetry.space_group_name_H-M   'P 1'
#
loop_
_entity.id
_entity.type
_entity.pdbx_description
1 polymer ?
#
loop_
_entity_poly.entity_id
_entity_poly.type
_entity_poly.pdbx_seq_one_letter_code
_entity_poly.pdbx_strand_id
1 'polypeptide(L)'
;WGVDDSSANGFYDFVPGDGETGKAPCFQHQQRPDTWLFLAKDQRWWIGNCSAKNGREERGMMYSSPVNPGTHPSEAIGWHVRYTKVWSECRTAKVRKSAGTKRACEKWADASKKARDIQLWGKEFYFGEYNVQDTVDGLPAYQYATDKDIWLFVAMDGCWWLSDTECKDARRARGFLKSDSIEPGTLPQDVETWRDLKFNSWEASSTVRVLLHAAVTAEWQIAWRLAEKAEVIEIQNVNGPKYNGLYDLLEPTNGKDKPPTFQHQINQELFMYVATDGRWWVSTADCMSKRDPNGRMHSDMIKPGMLPVSQGLCWHIFNRAAKEWERQYNIEIFS
;
A
#
# COMPACT_ATOMS: atom_id res chain seq x y z
N TRP A 1 -7.15 24.04 -0.60
CA TRP A 1 -6.84 22.87 -1.43
C TRP A 1 -5.85 23.28 -2.51
N GLY A 2 -4.56 23.09 -2.27
CA GLY A 2 -3.59 23.11 -3.36
C GLY A 2 -3.84 21.84 -4.18
N VAL A 3 -4.11 22.00 -5.47
CA VAL A 3 -4.21 20.86 -6.37
C VAL A 3 -2.77 20.39 -6.61
N ASP A 4 -2.47 19.15 -6.26
CA ASP A 4 -1.22 18.50 -6.63
C ASP A 4 -1.31 18.11 -8.12
N ASP A 5 -0.24 18.34 -8.88
CA ASP A 5 -0.11 18.06 -10.32
C ASP A 5 -0.47 16.62 -10.68
N SER A 6 -0.31 15.71 -9.72
CA SER A 6 -0.76 14.32 -9.82
C SER A 6 -2.23 14.19 -10.22
N SER A 7 -3.04 15.24 -10.07
CA SER A 7 -4.47 15.18 -10.31
C SER A 7 -4.92 15.26 -11.76
N ALA A 8 -4.06 15.79 -12.63
CA ALA A 8 -4.30 15.89 -14.07
C ALA A 8 -3.64 14.75 -14.86
N ASN A 9 -2.77 13.97 -14.22
CA ASN A 9 -2.06 12.87 -14.85
C ASN A 9 -2.95 11.63 -14.95
N GLY A 10 -2.88 10.97 -16.10
CA GLY A 10 -3.53 9.68 -16.32
C GLY A 10 -4.06 9.54 -17.74
N PHE A 11 -4.92 8.55 -17.94
CA PHE A 11 -5.54 8.29 -19.23
C PHE A 11 -6.91 8.95 -19.30
N TYR A 12 -7.25 9.45 -20.49
CA TYR A 12 -8.53 10.07 -20.76
C TYR A 12 -9.21 9.36 -21.93
N ASP A 13 -10.45 8.93 -21.73
CA ASP A 13 -11.26 8.26 -22.75
C ASP A 13 -12.14 9.25 -23.48
N PHE A 14 -12.17 9.16 -24.81
CA PHE A 14 -13.10 9.93 -25.62
C PHE A 14 -14.55 9.53 -25.28
N VAL A 15 -15.42 10.52 -25.07
CA VAL A 15 -16.85 10.31 -24.76
C VAL A 15 -17.71 10.74 -25.96
N PRO A 16 -18.26 9.79 -26.74
CA PRO A 16 -18.95 10.09 -28.01
C PRO A 16 -20.26 10.87 -27.88
N GLY A 17 -20.94 10.80 -26.73
CA GLY A 17 -22.29 11.34 -26.52
C GLY A 17 -22.36 12.82 -26.13
N ASP A 18 -21.22 13.46 -25.85
CA ASP A 18 -21.16 14.88 -25.46
C ASP A 18 -20.95 15.84 -26.64
N GLY A 19 -20.78 15.29 -27.85
CA GLY A 19 -20.65 16.05 -29.09
C GLY A 19 -21.97 16.08 -29.84
N GLU A 20 -22.83 17.06 -29.56
CA GLU A 20 -23.71 17.55 -30.62
C GLU A 20 -22.84 17.89 -31.83
N THR A 21 -23.31 17.58 -33.03
CA THR A 21 -22.60 17.84 -34.29
C THR A 21 -22.07 19.29 -34.29
N GLY A 22 -20.75 19.46 -34.35
CA GLY A 22 -20.08 20.77 -34.32
C GLY A 22 -19.52 21.22 -32.97
N LYS A 23 -19.75 20.49 -31.86
CA LYS A 23 -19.08 20.75 -30.57
C LYS A 23 -17.72 20.05 -30.50
N ALA A 24 -16.76 20.69 -29.84
CA ALA A 24 -15.43 20.14 -29.62
C ALA A 24 -15.47 18.86 -28.74
N PRO A 25 -14.60 17.87 -28.98
CA PRO A 25 -14.64 16.61 -28.24
C PRO A 25 -14.30 16.80 -26.76
N CYS A 26 -14.76 15.85 -25.95
CA CYS A 26 -14.45 15.74 -24.53
C CYS A 26 -13.84 14.37 -24.25
N PHE A 27 -12.93 14.35 -23.28
CA PHE A 27 -12.32 13.12 -22.80
C PHE A 27 -12.46 13.05 -21.28
N GLN A 28 -12.97 11.94 -20.75
CA GLN A 28 -13.15 11.74 -19.32
C GLN A 28 -11.93 11.02 -18.74
N HIS A 29 -11.45 11.47 -17.58
CA HIS A 29 -10.36 10.80 -16.90
C HIS A 29 -10.79 9.41 -16.43
N GLN A 30 -9.98 8.41 -16.77
CA GLN A 30 -10.29 7.00 -16.59
C GLN A 30 -10.44 6.56 -15.12
N GLN A 31 -9.75 7.20 -14.18
CA GLN A 31 -9.83 6.88 -12.75
C GLN A 31 -10.66 7.90 -11.94
N ARG A 32 -11.00 9.05 -12.54
CA ARG A 32 -11.60 10.20 -11.87
C ARG A 32 -12.81 10.66 -12.68
N PRO A 33 -14.01 10.13 -12.42
CA PRO A 33 -15.17 10.38 -13.28
C PRO A 33 -15.58 11.86 -13.33
N ASP A 34 -15.23 12.65 -12.31
CA ASP A 34 -15.45 14.10 -12.32
C ASP A 34 -14.33 14.89 -13.02
N THR A 35 -13.21 14.29 -13.43
CA THR A 35 -12.12 14.99 -14.13
C THR A 35 -12.26 14.82 -15.65
N TRP A 36 -12.19 15.92 -16.38
CA TRP A 36 -12.43 15.96 -17.82
C TRP A 36 -11.40 16.82 -18.53
N LEU A 37 -10.95 16.37 -19.70
CA LEU A 37 -10.21 17.15 -20.68
C LEU A 37 -11.17 17.64 -21.77
N PHE A 38 -11.31 18.96 -21.91
CA PHE A 38 -12.27 19.57 -22.81
C PHE A 38 -11.76 20.90 -23.37
N LEU A 39 -12.20 21.26 -24.57
CA LEU A 39 -11.94 22.60 -25.13
C LEU A 39 -12.96 23.59 -24.52
N ALA A 40 -12.50 24.68 -23.90
CA ALA A 40 -13.35 25.73 -23.32
C ALA A 40 -13.63 26.88 -24.31
N LYS A 41 -14.46 27.85 -23.91
CA LYS A 41 -14.85 28.98 -24.76
C LYS A 41 -13.70 29.93 -25.14
N ASP A 42 -12.65 29.97 -24.32
CA ASP A 42 -11.43 30.75 -24.54
C ASP A 42 -10.44 30.10 -25.53
N GLN A 43 -10.88 29.04 -26.22
CA GLN A 43 -10.10 28.26 -27.18
C GLN A 43 -8.86 27.59 -26.57
N ARG A 44 -8.85 27.32 -25.26
CA ARG A 44 -7.82 26.49 -24.62
C ARG A 44 -8.37 25.10 -24.30
N TRP A 45 -7.49 24.10 -24.31
CA TRP A 45 -7.81 22.81 -23.71
C TRP A 45 -7.69 22.94 -22.19
N TRP A 46 -8.70 22.50 -21.46
CA TRP A 46 -8.77 22.54 -20.01
C TRP A 46 -8.92 21.13 -19.45
N ILE A 47 -8.24 20.89 -18.33
CA ILE A 47 -8.53 19.76 -17.45
C ILE A 47 -9.27 20.31 -16.24
N GLY A 48 -10.54 19.98 -16.10
CA GLY A 48 -11.44 20.53 -15.09
C GLY A 48 -12.49 19.53 -14.63
N ASN A 49 -13.46 20.00 -13.85
CA ASN A 49 -14.52 19.13 -13.35
C ASN A 49 -15.69 18.96 -14.34
N CYS A 50 -16.65 18.07 -14.06
CA CYS A 50 -17.81 17.86 -14.93
C CYS A 50 -18.64 19.15 -15.13
N SER A 51 -18.78 19.95 -14.09
CA SER A 51 -19.47 21.25 -14.17
C SER A 51 -18.79 22.21 -15.15
N ALA A 52 -17.47 22.40 -15.02
CA ALA A 52 -16.70 23.25 -15.94
C ALA A 52 -16.74 22.71 -17.38
N LYS A 53 -16.67 21.39 -17.56
CA LYS A 53 -16.81 20.73 -18.86
C LYS A 53 -18.17 21.03 -19.49
N ASN A 54 -19.25 20.89 -18.74
CA ASN A 54 -20.62 21.12 -19.24
C ASN A 54 -20.85 22.58 -19.61
N GLY A 55 -20.35 23.52 -18.80
CA GLY A 55 -20.43 24.96 -19.10
C GLY A 55 -19.41 25.45 -20.13
N ARG A 56 -18.43 24.60 -20.49
CA ARG A 56 -17.23 24.95 -21.28
C ARG A 56 -16.49 26.15 -20.67
N GLU A 57 -16.43 26.15 -19.34
CA GLU A 57 -15.84 27.22 -18.54
C GLU A 57 -14.31 27.13 -18.51
N GLU A 58 -13.65 28.29 -18.46
CA GLU A 58 -12.21 28.47 -18.25
C GLU A 58 -11.82 28.21 -16.78
N ARG A 59 -12.21 27.03 -16.29
CA ARG A 59 -12.03 26.60 -14.90
C ARG A 59 -11.52 25.18 -14.85
N GLY A 60 -10.44 24.98 -14.12
CA GLY A 60 -9.87 23.65 -13.93
C GLY A 60 -8.60 23.66 -13.10
N MET A 61 -7.86 22.56 -13.23
CA MET A 61 -6.56 22.33 -12.64
C MET A 61 -5.41 22.52 -13.65
N MET A 62 -5.69 22.39 -14.95
CA MET A 62 -4.70 22.53 -16.01
C MET A 62 -5.31 23.17 -17.26
N TYR A 63 -4.54 23.94 -18.01
CA TYR A 63 -4.96 24.45 -19.33
C TYR A 63 -3.81 24.55 -20.32
N SER A 64 -4.09 24.52 -21.63
CA SER A 64 -3.11 24.74 -22.71
C SER A 64 -3.05 26.19 -23.17
N SER A 65 -2.07 26.55 -23.98
CA SER A 65 -2.18 27.79 -24.78
C SER A 65 -3.41 27.75 -25.71
N PRO A 66 -3.93 28.91 -26.16
CA PRO A 66 -5.03 28.94 -27.13
C PRO A 66 -4.68 28.15 -28.38
N VAL A 67 -5.67 27.45 -28.94
CA VAL A 67 -5.52 26.59 -30.12
C VAL A 67 -6.51 26.98 -31.22
N ASN A 68 -6.23 26.55 -32.45
CA ASN A 68 -7.17 26.71 -33.55
C ASN A 68 -8.29 25.67 -33.45
N PRO A 69 -9.48 25.93 -34.03
CA PRO A 69 -10.54 24.94 -34.14
C PRO A 69 -10.03 23.66 -34.81
N GLY A 70 -10.37 22.51 -34.24
CA GLY A 70 -9.95 21.18 -34.73
C GLY A 70 -8.60 20.68 -34.20
N THR A 71 -7.82 21.50 -33.49
CA THR A 71 -6.57 21.04 -32.86
C THR A 71 -6.85 20.00 -31.78
N HIS A 72 -6.27 18.81 -31.93
CA HIS A 72 -6.40 17.73 -30.96
C HIS A 72 -5.64 18.08 -29.65
N PRO A 73 -6.08 17.66 -28.45
CA PRO A 73 -5.40 18.04 -27.21
C PRO A 73 -3.94 17.57 -27.13
N SER A 74 -3.58 16.48 -27.81
CA SER A 74 -2.18 16.02 -27.90
C SER A 74 -1.27 16.92 -28.73
N GLU A 75 -1.83 17.82 -29.53
CA GLU A 75 -1.10 18.79 -30.34
C GLU A 75 -1.01 20.16 -29.63
N ALA A 76 -1.73 20.32 -28.51
CA ALA A 76 -1.71 21.54 -27.71
C ALA A 76 -0.40 21.66 -26.90
N ILE A 77 0.11 22.89 -26.81
CA ILE A 77 1.37 23.23 -26.14
C ILE A 77 1.16 24.29 -25.06
N GLY A 78 2.23 24.62 -24.32
CA GLY A 78 2.23 25.69 -23.31
C GLY A 78 1.22 25.42 -22.20
N TRP A 79 1.27 24.22 -21.64
CA TRP A 79 0.39 23.80 -20.56
C TRP A 79 0.73 24.54 -19.27
N HIS A 80 -0.29 25.00 -18.56
CA HIS A 80 -0.20 25.63 -17.26
C HIS A 80 -0.99 24.82 -16.25
N VAL A 81 -0.46 24.71 -15.04
CA VAL A 81 -1.09 23.97 -13.95
C VAL A 81 -1.31 24.89 -12.75
N ARG A 82 -2.39 24.64 -12.02
CA ARG A 82 -2.81 25.49 -10.91
C ARG A 82 -2.28 24.97 -9.58
N TYR A 83 -1.16 25.52 -9.14
CA TYR A 83 -0.69 25.30 -7.77
C TYR A 83 -1.32 26.32 -6.82
N THR A 84 -2.15 25.84 -5.89
CA THR A 84 -2.88 26.67 -4.91
C THR A 84 -3.83 27.71 -5.56
N LYS A 85 -3.33 28.91 -5.85
CA LYS A 85 -4.08 30.01 -6.48
C LYS A 85 -3.38 30.60 -7.71
N VAL A 86 -2.17 30.13 -8.03
CA VAL A 86 -1.35 30.68 -9.11
C VAL A 86 -1.22 29.65 -10.22
N TRP A 87 -1.29 30.13 -11.46
CA TRP A 87 -1.02 29.33 -12.64
C TRP A 87 0.48 29.41 -12.96
N SER A 88 1.11 28.26 -13.14
CA SER A 88 2.52 28.16 -13.53
C SER A 88 2.63 27.34 -14.81
N GLU A 89 3.53 27.73 -15.70
CA GLU A 89 3.86 26.93 -16.89
C GLU A 89 4.43 25.58 -16.43
N CYS A 90 3.86 24.49 -16.94
CA CYS A 90 4.32 23.13 -16.73
C CYS A 90 5.01 22.63 -18.00
N ARG A 91 6.34 22.76 -18.05
CA ARG A 91 7.15 22.38 -19.22
C ARG A 91 7.25 20.88 -19.47
N THR A 92 6.93 20.08 -18.45
CA THR A 92 7.00 18.62 -18.49
C THR A 92 5.67 18.00 -18.94
N ALA A 93 4.56 18.75 -18.89
CA ALA A 93 3.25 18.30 -19.30
C ALA A 93 3.20 17.95 -20.79
N LYS A 94 2.72 16.74 -21.10
CA LYS A 94 2.55 16.24 -22.47
C LYS A 94 1.29 15.40 -22.54
N VAL A 95 0.37 15.76 -23.45
CA VAL A 95 -0.77 14.92 -23.80
C VAL A 95 -0.38 14.10 -25.04
N ARG A 96 -0.58 12.78 -25.01
CA ARG A 96 -0.23 11.87 -26.11
C ARG A 96 -1.44 11.06 -26.54
N LYS A 97 -1.56 10.80 -27.85
CA LYS A 97 -2.50 9.80 -28.37
C LYS A 97 -1.98 8.41 -27.97
N SER A 98 -2.84 7.56 -27.46
CA SER A 98 -2.53 6.15 -27.15
C SER A 98 -3.54 5.27 -27.87
N ALA A 99 -3.20 4.82 -29.08
CA ALA A 99 -4.07 3.92 -29.85
C ALA A 99 -3.90 2.47 -29.37
N GLY A 100 -5.01 1.74 -29.25
CA GLY A 100 -5.00 0.30 -28.97
C GLY A 100 -4.73 -0.11 -27.51
N THR A 101 -4.53 0.85 -26.59
CA THR A 101 -4.47 0.55 -25.16
C THR A 101 -5.86 0.29 -24.60
N LYS A 102 -6.02 -0.81 -23.84
CA LYS A 102 -7.24 -1.09 -23.06
C LYS A 102 -7.61 0.11 -22.19
N ARG A 103 -8.91 0.37 -22.08
CA ARG A 103 -9.45 1.39 -21.16
C ARG A 103 -9.14 1.00 -19.71
N ALA A 104 -9.04 1.94 -18.80
CA ALA A 104 -8.83 1.63 -17.38
C ALA A 104 -9.91 0.70 -16.85
N CYS A 105 -11.17 0.89 -17.23
CA CYS A 105 -12.25 0.02 -16.79
C CYS A 105 -12.03 -1.44 -17.26
N GLU A 106 -11.45 -1.65 -18.45
CA GLU A 106 -11.09 -2.98 -18.95
C GLU A 106 -9.87 -3.54 -18.22
N LYS A 107 -8.85 -2.71 -17.97
CA LYS A 107 -7.67 -3.10 -17.16
C LYS A 107 -8.08 -3.48 -15.74
N TRP A 108 -8.98 -2.72 -15.13
CA TRP A 108 -9.53 -3.00 -13.81
C TRP A 108 -10.44 -4.22 -13.80
N ALA A 109 -11.29 -4.42 -14.81
CA ALA A 109 -12.08 -5.64 -14.94
C ALA A 109 -11.18 -6.89 -15.06
N ASP A 110 -10.07 -6.80 -15.81
CA ASP A 110 -9.09 -7.88 -15.90
C ASP A 110 -8.33 -8.10 -14.58
N ALA A 111 -7.98 -7.02 -13.88
CA ALA A 111 -7.35 -7.09 -12.56
C ALA A 111 -8.28 -7.72 -11.52
N SER A 112 -9.56 -7.33 -11.49
CA SER A 112 -10.58 -7.89 -10.60
C SER A 112 -10.75 -9.41 -10.79
N LYS A 113 -10.66 -9.93 -12.02
CA LYS A 113 -10.65 -11.38 -12.28
C LYS A 113 -9.42 -12.10 -11.71
N LYS A 114 -8.29 -11.38 -11.61
CA LYS A 114 -7.02 -11.88 -11.07
C LYS A 114 -6.86 -11.62 -9.58
N ALA A 115 -7.68 -10.77 -8.98
CA ALA A 115 -7.64 -10.48 -7.55
C ALA A 115 -7.84 -11.76 -6.74
N ARG A 116 -7.07 -11.89 -5.67
CA ARG A 116 -7.05 -13.02 -4.75
C ARG A 116 -6.83 -12.47 -3.36
N ASP A 117 -7.16 -13.24 -2.33
CA ASP A 117 -6.84 -12.85 -0.96
C ASP A 117 -5.34 -12.59 -0.79
N ILE A 118 -5.05 -11.56 0.00
CA ILE A 118 -3.70 -11.04 0.22
C ILE A 118 -3.41 -10.96 1.71
N GLN A 119 -2.15 -10.81 2.06
CA GLN A 119 -1.71 -10.47 3.40
C GLN A 119 -0.97 -9.13 3.39
N LEU A 120 -1.31 -8.27 4.34
CA LEU A 120 -0.58 -7.03 4.62
C LEU A 120 0.40 -7.29 5.77
N TRP A 121 1.68 -7.05 5.50
CA TRP A 121 2.79 -7.17 6.46
C TRP A 121 3.39 -5.80 6.75
N GLY A 122 4.04 -5.64 7.91
CA GLY A 122 4.79 -4.42 8.24
C GLY A 122 3.97 -3.24 8.77
N LYS A 123 2.67 -3.41 9.06
CA LYS A 123 1.79 -2.37 9.65
C LYS A 123 1.12 -2.86 10.94
N GLU A 124 1.44 -2.24 12.07
CA GLU A 124 1.10 -2.70 13.42
C GLU A 124 -0.37 -3.10 13.64
N PHE A 125 -1.33 -2.20 13.39
CA PHE A 125 -2.75 -2.44 13.72
C PHE A 125 -3.56 -3.09 12.60
N TYR A 126 -2.96 -3.17 11.41
CA TYR A 126 -3.67 -3.58 10.19
C TYR A 126 -2.98 -4.74 9.48
N PHE A 127 -2.07 -5.41 10.18
CA PHE A 127 -1.38 -6.61 9.75
C PHE A 127 -2.36 -7.77 9.60
N GLY A 128 -2.17 -8.62 8.58
CA GLY A 128 -2.87 -9.90 8.46
C GLY A 128 -3.59 -10.07 7.14
N GLU A 129 -4.64 -10.88 7.15
CA GLU A 129 -5.35 -11.33 5.95
C GLU A 129 -6.41 -10.34 5.48
N TYR A 130 -6.47 -10.12 4.17
CA TYR A 130 -7.45 -9.27 3.52
C TYR A 130 -8.13 -10.06 2.42
N ASN A 131 -9.45 -10.20 2.57
CA ASN A 131 -10.27 -11.00 1.67
C ASN A 131 -10.74 -10.13 0.52
N VAL A 132 -10.57 -10.59 -0.71
CA VAL A 132 -11.13 -9.92 -1.87
C VAL A 132 -12.66 -9.86 -1.71
N GLN A 133 -13.24 -8.69 -1.93
CA GLN A 133 -14.69 -8.49 -1.92
C GLN A 133 -15.18 -8.23 -3.35
N ASP A 134 -16.49 -8.36 -3.54
CA ASP A 134 -17.13 -8.01 -4.80
C ASP A 134 -16.77 -6.59 -5.21
N THR A 135 -16.54 -6.42 -6.51
CA THR A 135 -16.01 -5.17 -7.04
C THR A 135 -16.98 -4.01 -6.83
N VAL A 136 -16.52 -2.94 -6.19
CA VAL A 136 -17.24 -1.66 -6.18
C VAL A 136 -16.90 -0.95 -7.49
N ASP A 137 -17.89 -0.71 -8.34
CA ASP A 137 -17.71 -0.08 -9.66
C ASP A 137 -16.67 -0.77 -10.57
N GLY A 138 -16.53 -2.09 -10.46
CA GLY A 138 -15.57 -2.89 -11.24
C GLY A 138 -14.12 -2.83 -10.75
N LEU A 139 -13.86 -2.16 -9.62
CA LEU A 139 -12.54 -2.11 -8.98
C LEU A 139 -12.42 -3.17 -7.89
N PRO A 140 -11.27 -3.84 -7.76
CA PRO A 140 -11.04 -4.75 -6.64
C PRO A 140 -10.91 -3.95 -5.34
N ALA A 141 -11.54 -4.47 -4.29
CA ALA A 141 -11.40 -3.99 -2.92
C ALA A 141 -11.17 -5.19 -2.00
N TYR A 142 -10.40 -4.98 -0.95
CA TYR A 142 -10.08 -6.04 0.01
C TYR A 142 -10.50 -5.60 1.40
N GLN A 143 -11.26 -6.43 2.09
CA GLN A 143 -11.69 -6.18 3.46
C GLN A 143 -10.78 -6.91 4.42
N TYR A 144 -10.34 -6.23 5.47
CA TYR A 144 -9.54 -6.85 6.52
C TYR A 144 -10.35 -7.96 7.20
N ALA A 145 -9.75 -9.13 7.38
CA ALA A 145 -10.44 -10.31 7.89
C ALA A 145 -10.96 -10.10 9.33
N THR A 146 -10.19 -9.39 10.15
CA THR A 146 -10.45 -9.19 11.59
C THR A 146 -11.36 -8.00 11.87
N ASP A 147 -11.25 -6.93 11.09
CA ASP A 147 -12.07 -5.72 11.24
C ASP A 147 -12.79 -5.38 9.93
N LYS A 148 -14.11 -5.49 9.96
CA LYS A 148 -14.98 -5.28 8.79
C LYS A 148 -15.07 -3.82 8.37
N ASP A 149 -14.64 -2.89 9.20
CA ASP A 149 -14.56 -1.48 8.83
C ASP A 149 -13.28 -1.13 8.07
N ILE A 150 -12.26 -2.01 8.05
CA ILE A 150 -10.98 -1.69 7.41
C ILE A 150 -10.90 -2.28 6.00
N TRP A 151 -10.49 -1.44 5.05
CA TRP A 151 -10.48 -1.76 3.64
C TRP A 151 -9.22 -1.27 2.94
N LEU A 152 -8.70 -2.09 2.02
CA LEU A 152 -7.71 -1.72 1.02
C LEU A 152 -8.41 -1.54 -0.33
N PHE A 153 -8.41 -0.31 -0.87
CA PHE A 153 -9.16 0.03 -2.09
C PHE A 153 -8.44 1.08 -2.94
N VAL A 154 -8.84 1.24 -4.20
CA VAL A 154 -8.33 2.30 -5.09
C VAL A 154 -9.17 3.57 -4.96
N ALA A 155 -8.61 4.61 -4.36
CA ALA A 155 -9.28 5.90 -4.21
C ALA A 155 -9.33 6.69 -5.53
N MET A 156 -10.04 7.82 -5.53
CA MET A 156 -10.13 8.70 -6.72
C MET A 156 -8.78 9.27 -7.14
N ASP A 157 -7.81 9.38 -6.23
CA ASP A 157 -6.48 9.89 -6.59
C ASP A 157 -5.64 8.90 -7.43
N GLY A 158 -6.12 7.67 -7.60
CA GLY A 158 -5.43 6.62 -8.35
C GLY A 158 -4.34 5.92 -7.53
N CYS A 159 -4.37 6.03 -6.19
CA CYS A 159 -3.54 5.23 -5.30
C CYS A 159 -4.37 4.11 -4.65
N TRP A 160 -3.71 3.06 -4.20
CA TRP A 160 -4.25 2.16 -3.19
C TRP A 160 -4.24 2.85 -1.83
N TRP A 161 -5.31 2.68 -1.07
CA TRP A 161 -5.52 3.27 0.25
C TRP A 161 -6.05 2.24 1.22
N LEU A 162 -5.50 2.24 2.43
CA LEU A 162 -6.04 1.53 3.58
C LEU A 162 -6.82 2.50 4.46
N SER A 163 -8.13 2.35 4.56
CA SER A 163 -8.99 3.23 5.37
C SER A 163 -10.25 2.51 5.87
N ASP A 164 -11.16 3.28 6.44
CA ASP A 164 -12.49 2.88 6.86
C ASP A 164 -13.50 2.67 5.70
N THR A 165 -14.68 2.13 6.02
CA THR A 165 -15.76 1.88 5.05
C THR A 165 -16.27 3.17 4.41
N GLU A 166 -16.40 4.26 5.17
CA GLU A 166 -16.85 5.56 4.65
C GLU A 166 -15.92 6.08 3.55
N CYS A 167 -14.61 6.02 3.77
CA CYS A 167 -13.62 6.45 2.79
C CYS A 167 -13.62 5.54 1.56
N LYS A 168 -13.78 4.22 1.73
CA LYS A 168 -13.93 3.29 0.60
C LYS A 168 -15.15 3.63 -0.25
N ASP A 169 -16.33 3.71 0.36
CA ASP A 169 -17.60 3.94 -0.33
C ASP A 169 -17.60 5.27 -1.08
N ALA A 170 -17.01 6.31 -0.48
CA ALA A 170 -16.85 7.61 -1.11
C ALA A 170 -15.56 7.75 -1.95
N ARG A 171 -14.76 6.67 -2.07
CA ARG A 171 -13.45 6.62 -2.74
C ARG A 171 -12.51 7.78 -2.38
N ARG A 172 -12.52 8.18 -1.10
CA ARG A 172 -11.72 9.30 -0.59
C ARG A 172 -10.26 8.91 -0.44
N ALA A 173 -9.37 9.81 -0.86
CA ALA A 173 -7.93 9.68 -0.68
C ALA A 173 -7.52 10.07 0.76
N ARG A 174 -7.94 9.26 1.72
CA ARG A 174 -7.68 9.39 3.16
C ARG A 174 -7.56 8.01 3.77
N GLY A 175 -6.73 7.87 4.79
CA GLY A 175 -6.53 6.61 5.49
C GLY A 175 -5.23 6.56 6.27
N PHE A 176 -4.76 5.34 6.54
CA PHE A 176 -3.61 5.04 7.39
C PHE A 176 -2.38 4.60 6.58
N LEU A 177 -2.60 4.08 5.37
CA LEU A 177 -1.56 3.61 4.46
C LEU A 177 -1.98 3.99 3.04
N LYS A 178 -1.03 4.38 2.20
CA LYS A 178 -1.30 4.61 0.77
C LYS A 178 -0.13 4.19 -0.10
N SER A 179 -0.40 3.84 -1.35
CA SER A 179 0.64 3.69 -2.36
C SER A 179 1.03 5.05 -2.97
N ASP A 180 2.02 5.03 -3.87
CA ASP A 180 2.11 6.06 -4.90
C ASP A 180 1.00 5.89 -5.95
N SER A 181 0.87 6.84 -6.88
CA SER A 181 -0.09 6.74 -7.98
C SER A 181 0.25 5.53 -8.85
N ILE A 182 -0.77 4.75 -9.21
CA ILE A 182 -0.60 3.52 -9.98
C ILE A 182 -1.30 3.56 -11.33
N GLU A 183 -0.73 2.79 -12.25
CA GLU A 183 -1.38 2.46 -13.51
C GLU A 183 -2.70 1.70 -13.28
N PRO A 184 -3.74 1.93 -14.11
CA PRO A 184 -4.97 1.16 -14.00
C PRO A 184 -4.71 -0.35 -14.16
N GLY A 185 -5.33 -1.16 -13.30
CA GLY A 185 -5.18 -2.62 -13.30
C GLY A 185 -4.03 -3.15 -12.43
N THR A 186 -3.22 -2.27 -11.84
CA THR A 186 -2.18 -2.68 -10.88
C THR A 186 -2.81 -3.13 -9.57
N LEU A 187 -2.64 -4.41 -9.23
CA LEU A 187 -3.12 -4.99 -7.97
C LEU A 187 -2.19 -4.59 -6.81
N PRO A 188 -2.64 -4.62 -5.54
CA PRO A 188 -1.85 -4.05 -4.46
C PRO A 188 -0.57 -4.83 -4.17
N GLN A 189 -0.51 -6.13 -4.46
CA GLN A 189 0.73 -6.92 -4.35
C GLN A 189 1.79 -6.57 -5.41
N ASP A 190 1.39 -5.87 -6.48
CA ASP A 190 2.30 -5.44 -7.55
C ASP A 190 2.83 -4.00 -7.28
N VAL A 191 2.43 -3.39 -6.15
CA VAL A 191 2.86 -2.05 -5.75
C VAL A 191 4.19 -2.12 -5.00
N GLU A 192 5.19 -1.40 -5.50
CA GLU A 192 6.55 -1.37 -4.92
C GLU A 192 6.67 -0.45 -3.71
N THR A 193 5.95 0.68 -3.72
CA THR A 193 6.11 1.75 -2.72
C THR A 193 4.83 1.99 -1.94
N TRP A 194 4.98 1.94 -0.62
CA TRP A 194 3.93 2.24 0.34
C TRP A 194 4.37 3.36 1.27
N ARG A 195 3.41 4.19 1.68
CA ARG A 195 3.62 5.27 2.64
C ARG A 195 2.67 5.11 3.81
N ASP A 196 3.21 5.27 5.00
CA ASP A 196 2.46 5.23 6.26
C ASP A 196 2.22 6.66 6.77
N LEU A 197 1.05 6.90 7.35
CA LEU A 197 0.73 8.15 8.03
C LEU A 197 1.33 8.13 9.44
N LYS A 198 2.41 8.89 9.66
CA LYS A 198 3.06 9.06 10.97
C LYS A 198 3.04 10.52 11.36
N PHE A 199 2.56 10.86 12.56
CA PHE A 199 2.54 12.24 13.07
C PHE A 199 2.00 13.29 12.07
N ASN A 200 0.95 12.94 11.32
CA ASN A 200 0.34 13.75 10.24
C ASN A 200 1.20 13.98 8.98
N SER A 201 2.28 13.23 8.79
CA SER A 201 3.06 13.20 7.55
C SER A 201 3.04 11.81 6.90
N TRP A 202 3.09 11.78 5.57
CA TRP A 202 3.22 10.53 4.81
C TRP A 202 4.69 10.19 4.64
N GLU A 203 5.14 9.11 5.27
CA GLU A 203 6.52 8.64 5.21
C GLU A 203 6.60 7.35 4.42
N ALA A 204 7.64 7.19 3.60
CA ALA A 204 7.89 5.93 2.92
C ALA A 204 8.10 4.80 3.94
N SER A 205 7.42 3.68 3.76
CA SER A 205 7.54 2.50 4.61
C SER A 205 8.34 1.43 3.89
N SER A 206 9.52 1.11 4.41
CA SER A 206 10.37 0.04 3.89
C SER A 206 9.94 -1.35 4.36
N THR A 207 9.10 -1.43 5.40
CA THR A 207 8.66 -2.68 6.03
C THR A 207 7.33 -3.18 5.46
N VAL A 208 6.46 -2.29 4.98
CA VAL A 208 5.14 -2.65 4.48
C VAL A 208 5.24 -3.49 3.21
N ARG A 209 4.56 -4.65 3.19
CA ARG A 209 4.43 -5.50 2.02
C ARG A 209 3.00 -5.99 1.89
N VAL A 210 2.46 -5.96 0.68
CA VAL A 210 1.22 -6.65 0.33
C VAL A 210 1.60 -7.86 -0.51
N LEU A 211 1.23 -9.06 -0.08
CA LEU A 211 1.66 -10.30 -0.72
C LEU A 211 0.49 -11.26 -0.88
N LEU A 212 0.53 -12.06 -1.93
CA LEU A 212 -0.34 -13.23 -2.05
C LEU A 212 0.08 -14.29 -1.02
N HIS A 213 -0.86 -15.11 -0.54
CA HIS A 213 -0.57 -16.20 0.41
C HIS A 213 0.56 -17.12 -0.08
N ALA A 214 0.56 -17.49 -1.36
CA ALA A 214 1.60 -18.34 -1.94
C ALA A 214 3.00 -17.69 -1.88
N ALA A 215 3.09 -16.36 -2.02
CA ALA A 215 4.35 -15.63 -1.89
C ALA A 215 4.82 -15.61 -0.43
N VAL A 216 3.90 -15.41 0.53
CA VAL A 216 4.21 -15.49 1.97
C VAL A 216 4.76 -16.87 2.34
N THR A 217 4.11 -17.94 1.87
CA THR A 217 4.56 -19.32 2.05
C THR A 217 5.97 -19.53 1.47
N ALA A 218 6.23 -19.02 0.26
CA ALA A 218 7.55 -19.14 -0.38
C ALA A 218 8.64 -18.42 0.44
N GLU A 219 8.36 -17.22 0.96
CA GLU A 219 9.29 -16.48 1.82
C GLU A 219 9.60 -17.24 3.12
N TRP A 220 8.59 -17.88 3.75
CA TRP A 220 8.83 -18.71 4.94
C TRP A 220 9.64 -19.97 4.62
N GLN A 221 9.41 -20.61 3.48
CA GLN A 221 10.23 -21.75 3.05
C GLN A 221 11.69 -21.35 2.79
N ILE A 222 11.95 -20.11 2.36
CA ILE A 222 13.31 -19.56 2.25
C ILE A 222 13.90 -19.35 3.65
N ALA A 223 13.13 -18.75 4.58
CA ALA A 223 13.58 -18.56 5.95
C ALA A 223 13.92 -19.87 6.66
N TRP A 224 13.13 -20.93 6.45
CA TRP A 224 13.45 -22.27 6.95
C TRP A 224 14.78 -22.78 6.43
N ARG A 225 15.03 -22.68 5.11
CA ARG A 225 16.31 -23.09 4.51
C ARG A 225 17.51 -22.31 5.04
N LEU A 226 17.29 -21.08 5.50
CA LEU A 226 18.33 -20.26 6.15
C LEU A 226 18.49 -20.63 7.62
N ALA A 227 17.39 -20.84 8.35
CA ALA A 227 17.41 -21.27 9.75
C ALA A 227 18.01 -22.67 9.91
N GLU A 228 17.80 -23.60 8.98
CA GLU A 228 18.43 -24.93 9.01
C GLU A 228 19.96 -24.89 8.84
N LYS A 229 20.52 -23.79 8.33
CA LYS A 229 21.99 -23.61 8.28
C LYS A 229 22.55 -23.08 9.60
N ALA A 230 21.67 -22.59 10.47
CA ALA A 230 21.97 -21.99 11.75
C ALA A 230 20.93 -22.49 12.76
N GLU A 231 20.99 -23.79 13.03
CA GLU A 231 20.02 -24.51 13.86
C GLU A 231 19.92 -23.95 15.28
N VAL A 232 20.92 -23.20 15.73
CA VAL A 232 20.95 -22.54 17.03
C VAL A 232 21.08 -21.05 16.81
N ILE A 233 20.25 -20.27 17.50
CA ILE A 233 20.45 -18.83 17.63
C ILE A 233 20.78 -18.47 19.07
N GLU A 234 21.59 -17.45 19.28
CA GLU A 234 21.90 -16.96 20.62
C GLU A 234 21.38 -15.54 20.79
N ILE A 235 20.70 -15.28 21.91
CA ILE A 235 20.34 -13.92 22.33
C ILE A 235 21.29 -13.49 23.44
N GLN A 236 21.93 -12.32 23.28
CA GLN A 236 22.79 -11.72 24.31
C GLN A 236 22.36 -10.28 24.68
N ASN A 237 22.91 -9.80 25.80
CA ASN A 237 22.81 -8.42 26.29
C ASN A 237 21.37 -7.92 26.56
N VAL A 238 20.44 -8.84 26.82
CA VAL A 238 19.08 -8.51 27.26
C VAL A 238 19.13 -8.16 28.75
N ASN A 239 18.53 -7.03 29.13
CA ASN A 239 18.39 -6.63 30.54
C ASN A 239 17.49 -7.62 31.30
N GLY A 240 18.11 -8.59 31.96
CA GLY A 240 17.46 -9.66 32.72
C GLY A 240 17.90 -11.05 32.22
N PRO A 241 18.31 -11.96 33.11
CA PRO A 241 18.97 -13.21 32.73
C PRO A 241 18.07 -14.21 32.02
N LYS A 242 16.75 -13.99 31.98
CA LYS A 242 15.78 -15.01 31.57
C LYS A 242 15.67 -15.22 30.07
N TYR A 243 16.10 -14.26 29.25
CA TYR A 243 15.94 -14.33 27.79
C TYR A 243 17.26 -14.58 27.06
N ASN A 244 18.39 -14.31 27.72
CA ASN A 244 19.71 -14.56 27.16
C ASN A 244 19.98 -16.06 27.12
N GLY A 245 20.64 -16.52 26.07
CA GLY A 245 21.03 -17.91 25.91
C GLY A 245 20.79 -18.43 24.50
N LEU A 246 21.03 -19.73 24.35
CA LEU A 246 20.89 -20.46 23.10
C LEU A 246 19.45 -20.95 22.92
N TYR A 247 18.95 -20.84 21.69
CA TYR A 247 17.65 -21.33 21.28
C TYR A 247 17.81 -22.28 20.09
N ASP A 248 17.27 -23.50 20.22
CA ASP A 248 17.28 -24.50 19.17
C ASP A 248 16.09 -24.31 18.23
N LEU A 249 16.33 -24.42 16.93
CA LEU A 249 15.29 -24.51 15.91
C LEU A 249 14.45 -25.78 16.16
N LEU A 250 13.14 -25.60 16.32
CA LEU A 250 12.22 -26.72 16.44
C LEU A 250 11.84 -27.27 15.08
N GLU A 251 11.59 -28.58 14.99
CA GLU A 251 11.00 -29.19 13.81
C GLU A 251 9.58 -28.62 13.55
N PRO A 252 9.22 -28.34 12.28
CA PRO A 252 7.93 -27.78 11.95
C PRO A 252 6.80 -28.78 12.20
N THR A 253 5.90 -28.46 13.12
CA THR A 253 4.71 -29.30 13.42
C THR A 253 3.66 -29.29 12.30
N ASN A 254 3.64 -28.24 11.47
CA ASN A 254 2.63 -28.04 10.43
C ASN A 254 3.23 -27.74 9.05
N GLY A 255 4.47 -28.17 8.80
CA GLY A 255 5.19 -27.86 7.57
C GLY A 255 5.96 -26.54 7.62
N LYS A 256 6.73 -26.29 6.54
CA LYS A 256 7.66 -25.15 6.40
C LYS A 256 7.03 -23.92 5.73
N ASP A 257 5.71 -23.89 5.65
CA ASP A 257 4.92 -22.77 5.11
C ASP A 257 4.67 -21.65 6.15
N LYS A 258 4.97 -21.92 7.42
CA LYS A 258 4.85 -20.98 8.54
C LYS A 258 6.23 -20.52 9.03
N PRO A 259 6.30 -19.41 9.79
CA PRO A 259 7.56 -18.94 10.37
C PRO A 259 8.22 -19.98 11.29
N PRO A 260 9.57 -20.10 11.29
CA PRO A 260 10.27 -20.99 12.20
C PRO A 260 10.05 -20.60 13.66
N THR A 261 10.19 -21.59 14.55
CA THR A 261 10.07 -21.42 16.00
C THR A 261 11.35 -21.94 16.63
N PHE A 262 11.86 -21.21 17.63
CA PHE A 262 13.05 -21.60 18.37
C PHE A 262 12.70 -21.79 19.85
N GLN A 263 13.30 -22.77 20.52
CA GLN A 263 13.09 -23.04 21.95
C GLN A 263 14.39 -22.85 22.72
N HIS A 264 14.32 -22.14 23.85
CA HIS A 264 15.48 -21.91 24.68
C HIS A 264 16.01 -23.24 25.26
N GLN A 265 17.32 -23.49 25.13
CA GLN A 265 17.97 -24.76 25.54
C GLN A 265 17.84 -25.07 27.04
N ILE A 266 18.08 -24.08 27.90
CA ILE A 266 18.01 -24.23 29.36
C ILE A 266 16.59 -24.05 29.89
N ASN A 267 15.91 -22.98 29.48
CA ASN A 267 14.55 -22.67 29.94
C ASN A 267 13.52 -23.10 28.90
N GLN A 268 13.17 -24.38 28.88
CA GLN A 268 12.26 -24.98 27.89
C GLN A 268 10.84 -24.38 27.87
N GLU A 269 10.49 -23.52 28.83
CA GLU A 269 9.25 -22.75 28.82
C GLU A 269 9.32 -21.52 27.92
N LEU A 270 10.49 -21.15 27.36
CA LEU A 270 10.66 -19.99 26.51
C LEU A 270 10.83 -20.36 25.04
N PHE A 271 10.08 -19.66 24.20
CA PHE A 271 10.02 -19.85 22.77
C PHE A 271 10.16 -18.50 22.07
N MET A 272 10.90 -18.49 20.97
CA MET A 272 10.91 -17.41 20.00
C MET A 272 10.06 -17.78 18.79
N TYR A 273 9.07 -16.95 18.45
CA TYR A 273 8.12 -17.21 17.36
C TYR A 273 7.62 -15.90 16.75
N VAL A 274 7.14 -15.94 15.50
CA VAL A 274 6.40 -14.81 14.91
C VAL A 274 4.94 -14.87 15.38
N ALA A 275 4.44 -13.84 16.03
CA ALA A 275 3.05 -13.76 16.53
C ALA A 275 2.07 -13.25 15.46
N THR A 276 0.78 -13.22 15.80
CA THR A 276 -0.30 -12.72 14.92
C THR A 276 -0.28 -11.21 14.68
N ASP A 277 0.63 -10.48 15.31
CA ASP A 277 0.88 -9.06 15.03
C ASP A 277 2.05 -8.85 14.04
N GLY A 278 2.64 -9.92 13.51
CA GLY A 278 3.74 -9.83 12.55
C GLY A 278 5.06 -9.36 13.16
N ARG A 279 5.31 -9.66 14.43
CA ARG A 279 6.61 -9.46 15.10
C ARG A 279 7.19 -10.77 15.58
N TRP A 280 8.51 -10.84 15.77
CA TRP A 280 9.11 -11.89 16.59
C TRP A 280 8.82 -11.61 18.06
N TRP A 281 8.44 -12.64 18.80
CA TRP A 281 8.16 -12.59 20.24
C TRP A 281 8.95 -13.67 20.96
N VAL A 282 9.41 -13.36 22.17
CA VAL A 282 9.92 -14.35 23.12
C VAL A 282 8.94 -14.47 24.29
N SER A 283 8.30 -15.64 24.41
CA SER A 283 7.24 -15.88 25.39
C SER A 283 7.11 -17.36 25.76
N THR A 284 6.03 -17.71 26.48
CA THR A 284 5.74 -19.06 26.95
C THR A 284 5.23 -20.00 25.85
N ALA A 285 5.25 -21.31 26.12
CA ALA A 285 4.65 -22.33 25.24
C ALA A 285 3.18 -22.02 24.89
N ASP A 286 2.39 -21.57 25.86
CA ASP A 286 0.96 -21.25 25.65
C ASP A 286 0.79 -20.11 24.64
N CYS A 287 1.56 -19.02 24.79
CA CYS A 287 1.52 -17.88 23.86
C CYS A 287 1.99 -18.30 22.47
N MET A 288 3.09 -19.06 22.38
CA MET A 288 3.61 -19.59 21.12
C MET A 288 2.58 -20.46 20.39
N SER A 289 1.90 -21.37 21.10
CA SER A 289 0.92 -22.29 20.50
C SER A 289 -0.27 -21.55 19.86
N LYS A 290 -0.66 -20.41 20.43
CA LYS A 290 -1.72 -19.53 19.95
C LYS A 290 -1.20 -18.43 19.02
N ARG A 291 0.13 -18.32 18.86
CA ARG A 291 0.81 -17.19 18.24
C ARG A 291 0.37 -15.84 18.83
N ASP A 292 0.08 -15.81 20.13
CA ASP A 292 -0.40 -14.64 20.86
C ASP A 292 0.73 -13.58 20.96
N PRO A 293 0.49 -12.31 20.60
CA PRO A 293 1.45 -11.21 20.79
C PRO A 293 1.52 -10.77 22.26
N ASN A 294 1.75 -11.75 23.13
CA ASN A 294 1.86 -11.59 24.56
C ASN A 294 3.17 -12.23 25.01
N GLY A 295 3.98 -11.46 25.69
CA GLY A 295 5.33 -11.85 26.07
C GLY A 295 6.06 -10.71 26.73
N ARG A 296 7.37 -10.82 26.81
CA ARG A 296 8.19 -9.80 27.49
C ARG A 296 9.33 -9.27 26.66
N MET A 297 9.52 -9.81 25.46
CA MET A 297 10.44 -9.30 24.47
C MET A 297 9.82 -9.51 23.10
N HIS A 298 9.87 -8.48 22.25
CA HIS A 298 9.43 -8.57 20.86
C HIS A 298 10.29 -7.71 19.95
N SER A 299 10.28 -8.00 18.65
CA SER A 299 10.96 -7.20 17.64
C SER A 299 10.09 -6.05 17.14
N ASP A 300 10.63 -5.19 16.29
CA ASP A 300 9.82 -4.38 15.38
C ASP A 300 9.03 -5.27 14.40
N MET A 301 8.08 -4.66 13.67
CA MET A 301 7.31 -5.34 12.61
C MET A 301 8.24 -5.92 11.55
N ILE A 302 7.95 -7.14 11.12
CA ILE A 302 8.75 -7.84 10.11
C ILE A 302 7.99 -8.00 8.80
N LYS A 303 8.74 -8.35 7.74
CA LYS A 303 8.18 -8.90 6.50
C LYS A 303 8.32 -10.43 6.50
N PRO A 304 7.55 -11.16 5.68
CA PRO A 304 7.72 -12.59 5.52
C PRO A 304 9.16 -12.95 5.15
N GLY A 305 9.62 -14.09 5.65
CA GLY A 305 10.97 -14.58 5.40
C GLY A 305 12.07 -13.96 6.27
N MET A 306 11.76 -12.93 7.07
CA MET A 306 12.75 -12.24 7.88
C MET A 306 13.02 -13.00 9.18
N LEU A 307 14.25 -13.48 9.36
CA LEU A 307 14.70 -14.19 10.56
C LEU A 307 15.02 -13.22 11.72
N PRO A 308 15.04 -13.69 12.99
CA PRO A 308 15.31 -12.83 14.16
C PRO A 308 16.73 -12.24 14.16
N VAL A 309 17.66 -12.85 13.44
CA VAL A 309 19.06 -12.41 13.24
C VAL A 309 19.21 -11.37 12.11
N SER A 310 18.11 -10.96 11.47
CA SER A 310 18.17 -10.02 10.34
C SER A 310 18.70 -8.65 10.79
N GLN A 311 19.67 -8.12 10.05
CA GLN A 311 20.28 -6.82 10.35
C GLN A 311 19.24 -5.70 10.41
N GLY A 312 19.35 -4.84 11.44
CA GLY A 312 18.49 -3.66 11.62
C GLY A 312 17.16 -3.94 12.31
N LEU A 313 16.89 -5.19 12.72
CA LEU A 313 15.72 -5.52 13.52
C LEU A 313 15.91 -5.01 14.95
N CYS A 314 15.07 -4.07 15.38
CA CYS A 314 15.11 -3.58 16.75
C CYS A 314 14.27 -4.47 17.66
N TRP A 315 14.65 -4.56 18.92
CA TRP A 315 13.98 -5.35 19.94
C TRP A 315 13.54 -4.48 21.10
N HIS A 316 12.43 -4.86 21.73
CA HIS A 316 11.81 -4.18 22.85
C HIS A 316 11.61 -5.17 23.98
N ILE A 317 11.78 -4.73 25.22
CA ILE A 317 11.50 -5.52 26.43
C ILE A 317 10.45 -4.81 27.26
N PHE A 318 9.51 -5.55 27.83
CA PHE A 318 8.53 -4.98 28.73
C PHE A 318 9.13 -4.69 30.11
N ASN A 319 9.29 -3.41 30.45
CA ASN A 319 9.66 -2.97 31.79
C ASN A 319 8.43 -3.06 32.71
N ARG A 320 8.46 -4.00 33.65
CA ARG A 320 7.37 -4.21 34.62
C ARG A 320 7.17 -3.07 35.60
N ALA A 321 8.25 -2.36 35.98
CA ALA A 321 8.18 -1.26 36.93
C ALA A 321 7.48 -0.06 36.28
N ALA A 322 7.87 0.28 35.04
CA ALA A 322 7.30 1.38 34.28
C ALA A 322 6.00 1.01 33.54
N LYS A 323 5.71 -0.28 33.37
CA LYS A 323 4.61 -0.83 32.56
C LYS A 323 4.65 -0.35 31.11
N GLU A 324 5.85 -0.27 30.55
CA GLU A 324 6.10 0.20 29.18
C GLU A 324 7.07 -0.72 28.43
N TRP A 325 7.07 -0.61 27.11
CA TRP A 325 8.03 -1.28 26.24
C TRP A 325 9.27 -0.41 26.07
N GLU A 326 10.43 -0.94 26.46
CA GLU A 326 11.71 -0.28 26.33
C GLU A 326 12.47 -0.83 25.13
N ARG A 327 12.75 0.04 24.17
CA ARG A 327 13.64 -0.28 23.05
C ARG A 327 15.04 -0.58 23.56
N GLN A 328 15.59 -1.69 23.11
CA GLN A 328 16.94 -2.14 23.44
C GLN A 328 17.87 -1.90 22.25
N TYR A 329 18.97 -1.22 22.50
CA TYR A 329 19.95 -0.86 21.46
C TYR A 329 21.12 -1.85 21.36
N ASN A 330 21.30 -2.69 22.38
CA ASN A 330 22.48 -3.55 22.53
C ASN A 330 22.14 -5.05 22.43
N ILE A 331 20.88 -5.41 22.10
CA ILE A 331 20.54 -6.82 21.90
C ILE A 331 21.20 -7.29 20.62
N GLU A 332 21.95 -8.37 20.73
CA GLU A 332 22.56 -9.06 19.61
C GLU A 332 21.93 -10.44 19.50
N ILE A 333 21.54 -10.81 18.28
CA ILE A 333 21.08 -12.15 17.96
C ILE A 333 21.92 -12.66 16.79
N PHE A 334 22.64 -13.75 17.03
CA PHE A 334 23.48 -14.41 16.03
C PHE A 334 23.01 -15.83 15.75
N SER A 335 23.46 -16.33 14.62
CA SER A 335 23.10 -17.60 14.00
C SER A 335 24.31 -18.50 13.91
#